data_AF-A0AA41QL90-F1
#
_entry.id   AF-A0AA41QL90-F1
#
_cell.length_a   1.000
_cell.length_b   1.000
_cell.length_c   1.000
_cell.angle_alpha   90.00
_cell.angle_beta   90.00
_cell.angle_gamma   90.00
#
_symmetry.space_group_name_H-M   'P 1'
#
loop_
_entity.id
_entity.type
_entity.pdbx_description
1 polymer ?
#
loop_
_entity_poly.entity_id
_entity_poly.type
_entity_poly.pdbx_seq_one_letter_code
_entity_poly.pdbx_strand_id
1 'polypeptide(L)'
;MNRFLLTLMAGLLAVGAMIPTSASPSLAQACLGKREIQQAVADGQILPLAQILAAGGIDASSVVSFQVCERGGGLVYMLQVYEGGEAKTIVLNAATGSP
;
A
#
# COMPACT_ATOMS: atom_id res chain seq x y z
N MET A 1 -3.24 69.76 -22.16
CA MET A 1 -2.13 69.99 -23.10
C MET A 1 -0.91 69.18 -22.66
N ASN A 2 -0.82 67.92 -23.12
CA ASN A 2 0.37 67.11 -23.41
C ASN A 2 -0.14 65.66 -23.53
N ARG A 3 -0.33 65.11 -24.75
CA ARG A 3 0.71 64.64 -25.70
C ARG A 3 1.64 63.67 -24.98
N PHE A 4 1.89 62.46 -25.43
CA PHE A 4 1.51 61.66 -26.59
C PHE A 4 2.28 60.36 -26.31
N LEU A 5 1.80 59.23 -26.84
CA LEU A 5 2.70 58.13 -27.22
C LEU A 5 3.43 57.39 -26.08
N LEU A 6 2.88 56.28 -25.62
CA LEU A 6 3.69 55.08 -25.28
C LEU A 6 2.78 53.84 -25.18
N THR A 7 1.93 53.65 -26.18
CA THR A 7 1.35 52.34 -26.51
C THR A 7 2.30 51.62 -27.47
N LEU A 8 3.29 50.92 -26.92
CA LEU A 8 4.08 49.94 -27.66
C LEU A 8 3.57 48.54 -27.27
N MET A 9 2.71 48.03 -28.15
CA MET A 9 2.41 46.62 -28.32
C MET A 9 3.70 45.85 -28.67
N ALA A 10 4.07 44.90 -27.82
CA ALA A 10 4.81 43.66 -28.13
C ALA A 10 4.75 42.83 -26.83
N GLY A 11 3.94 41.79 -26.67
CA GLY A 11 3.85 40.64 -27.54
C GLY A 11 5.01 39.70 -27.22
N LEU A 12 4.90 38.86 -26.18
CA LEU A 12 5.46 37.49 -26.20
C LEU A 12 5.00 36.63 -25.01
N LEU A 13 4.29 35.56 -25.36
CA LEU A 13 4.39 34.18 -24.86
C LEU A 13 5.05 33.94 -23.47
N ALA A 14 4.27 33.39 -22.54
CA ALA A 14 4.43 32.02 -22.03
C ALA A 14 3.64 31.89 -20.72
N VAL A 15 2.40 31.41 -20.80
CA VAL A 15 1.70 30.87 -19.63
C VAL A 15 2.33 29.52 -19.34
N GLY A 16 3.47 29.53 -18.66
CA GLY A 16 4.10 28.33 -18.12
C GLY A 16 3.23 27.80 -16.99
N ALA A 17 2.16 27.09 -17.33
CA ALA A 17 1.46 26.23 -16.39
C ALA A 17 2.46 25.17 -15.94
N MET A 18 3.10 25.41 -14.81
CA MET A 18 3.83 24.38 -14.08
C MET A 18 2.80 23.31 -13.73
N ILE A 19 2.75 22.26 -14.53
CA ILE A 19 2.01 21.05 -14.21
C ILE A 19 2.70 20.52 -12.94
N PRO A 20 2.04 20.45 -11.78
CA PRO A 20 2.60 19.72 -10.67
C PRO A 20 2.74 18.28 -11.18
N THR A 21 3.97 17.82 -11.35
CA THR A 21 4.27 16.40 -11.46
C THR A 21 3.70 15.78 -10.20
N SER A 22 2.47 15.28 -10.28
CA SER A 22 1.87 14.43 -9.28
C SER A 22 2.85 13.29 -9.10
N ALA A 23 3.62 13.35 -8.01
CA ALA A 23 4.26 12.18 -7.48
C ALA A 23 3.13 11.19 -7.27
N SER A 24 3.02 10.21 -8.17
CA SER A 24 2.17 9.06 -7.99
C SER A 24 2.46 8.57 -6.58
N PRO A 25 1.49 8.51 -5.65
CA PRO A 25 1.74 7.77 -4.44
C PRO A 25 2.18 6.40 -4.94
N SER A 26 3.42 6.01 -4.66
CA SER A 26 3.72 4.60 -4.60
C SER A 26 2.59 4.04 -3.73
N LEU A 27 1.79 3.14 -4.30
CA LEU A 27 0.69 2.50 -3.60
C LEU A 27 1.35 1.68 -2.49
N ALA A 28 1.73 2.35 -1.40
CA ALA A 28 2.02 1.73 -0.14
C ALA A 28 0.77 0.92 0.15
N GLN A 29 0.89 -0.40 0.02
CA GLN A 29 -0.24 -1.28 0.24
C GLN A 29 -0.78 -0.94 1.63
N ALA A 30 -2.07 -0.59 1.71
CA ALA A 30 -2.67 -0.14 2.95
C ALA A 30 -2.70 -1.32 3.91
N CYS A 31 -1.75 -1.34 4.85
CA CYS A 31 -1.68 -2.36 5.88
C CYS A 31 -2.47 -1.92 7.10
N LEU A 32 -3.28 -2.83 7.62
CA LEU A 32 -4.08 -2.64 8.82
C LEU A 32 -3.19 -2.43 10.04
N GLY A 33 -3.60 -1.52 10.91
CA GLY A 33 -3.04 -1.40 12.25
C GLY A 33 -3.48 -2.55 13.16
N LYS A 34 -2.80 -2.72 14.29
CA LYS A 34 -3.09 -3.81 15.24
C LYS A 34 -4.55 -3.84 15.70
N ARG A 35 -5.15 -2.67 15.95
CA ARG A 35 -6.56 -2.57 16.38
C ARG A 35 -7.52 -3.03 15.29
N GLU A 36 -7.27 -2.64 14.05
CA GLU A 36 -8.11 -3.05 12.92
C GLU A 36 -7.97 -4.54 12.62
N ILE A 37 -6.77 -5.12 12.78
CA ILE A 37 -6.57 -6.58 12.69
C ILE A 37 -7.41 -7.31 13.74
N GLN A 38 -7.36 -6.87 15.01
CA GLN A 38 -8.15 -7.50 16.07
C GLN A 38 -9.66 -7.39 15.80
N GLN A 39 -10.11 -6.24 15.30
CA GLN A 39 -11.50 -6.03 14.93
C GLN A 39 -11.91 -6.93 13.75
N ALA A 40 -11.11 -7.00 12.69
CA ALA A 40 -11.38 -7.85 11.53
C ALA A 40 -11.43 -9.34 11.88
N VAL A 41 -10.61 -9.80 12.85
CA VAL A 41 -10.71 -11.15 13.41
C VAL A 41 -12.01 -11.34 14.19
N ALA A 42 -12.36 -10.37 15.05
CA ALA A 42 -13.58 -10.43 15.84
C ALA A 42 -14.86 -10.42 14.98
N ASP A 43 -14.83 -9.67 13.88
CA ASP A 43 -15.91 -9.57 12.90
C ASP A 43 -15.97 -10.79 11.94
N GLY A 44 -15.00 -11.70 12.03
CA GLY A 44 -14.89 -12.86 11.14
C GLY A 44 -14.52 -12.51 9.70
N GLN A 45 -14.01 -11.30 9.45
CA GLN A 45 -13.55 -10.86 8.13
C GLN A 45 -12.22 -11.51 7.73
N ILE A 46 -11.37 -11.79 8.72
CA ILE A 46 -10.11 -12.50 8.54
C ILE A 46 -9.95 -13.61 9.56
N LEU A 47 -9.19 -14.64 9.20
CA LEU A 47 -8.82 -15.72 10.11
C LEU A 47 -7.74 -15.26 11.09
N PRO A 48 -7.76 -15.77 12.34
CA PRO A 48 -6.65 -15.60 13.28
C PRO A 48 -5.33 -16.13 12.69
N LEU A 49 -4.21 -15.48 13.03
CA LEU A 49 -2.89 -15.83 12.49
C LEU A 49 -2.57 -17.34 12.59
N ALA A 50 -2.88 -17.98 13.71
CA ALA A 50 -2.63 -19.42 13.88
C ALA A 50 -3.35 -20.29 12.83
N GLN A 51 -4.57 -19.92 12.44
CA GLN A 51 -5.33 -20.63 11.41
C GLN A 51 -4.76 -20.36 10.01
N ILE A 52 -4.31 -19.13 9.74
CA ILE A 52 -3.62 -18.79 8.48
C ILE A 52 -2.34 -19.60 8.31
N LEU A 53 -1.52 -19.70 9.37
CA LEU A 53 -0.30 -20.48 9.34
C LEU A 53 -0.57 -21.98 9.12
N ALA A 54 -1.58 -22.53 9.80
CA ALA A 54 -2.00 -23.91 9.61
C ALA A 54 -2.51 -24.17 8.19
N ALA A 55 -3.33 -23.28 7.63
CA ALA A 55 -3.85 -23.38 6.27
C ALA A 55 -2.73 -23.30 5.20
N GLY A 56 -1.71 -22.48 5.45
CA GLY A 56 -0.53 -22.36 4.58
C GLY A 56 0.52 -23.46 4.78
N GLY A 57 0.37 -24.34 5.78
CA GLY A 57 1.39 -25.32 6.14
C GLY A 57 2.70 -24.68 6.62
N ILE A 58 2.62 -23.51 7.27
CA ILE A 58 3.78 -22.72 7.69
C ILE A 58 4.05 -22.94 9.17
N ASP A 59 5.28 -23.35 9.49
CA ASP A 59 5.73 -23.46 10.88
C ASP A 59 5.83 -22.07 11.53
N ALA A 60 5.13 -21.87 12.65
CA ALA A 60 5.13 -20.59 13.35
C ALA A 60 6.53 -20.13 13.79
N SER A 61 7.45 -21.06 14.06
CA SER A 61 8.84 -20.77 14.42
C SER A 61 9.67 -20.20 13.27
N SER A 62 9.23 -20.38 12.02
CA SER A 62 9.88 -19.81 10.83
C SER A 62 9.45 -18.37 10.56
N VAL A 63 8.32 -17.91 11.15
CA VAL A 63 7.75 -16.59 10.89
C VAL A 63 8.53 -15.52 11.65
N VAL A 64 9.19 -14.64 10.91
CA VAL A 64 9.96 -13.51 11.45
C VAL A 64 9.05 -12.33 11.76
N SER A 65 8.09 -12.05 10.87
CA SER A 65 7.12 -10.99 11.05
C SER A 65 5.91 -11.20 10.14
N PHE A 66 4.81 -10.53 10.45
CA PHE A 66 3.63 -10.51 9.60
C PHE A 66 2.98 -9.13 9.56
N GLN A 67 2.29 -8.86 8.47
CA GLN A 67 1.40 -7.72 8.30
C GLN A 67 0.12 -8.19 7.61
N VAL A 68 -0.99 -7.48 7.80
CA VAL A 68 -2.23 -7.71 7.04
C VAL A 68 -2.49 -6.48 6.18
N CYS A 69 -2.57 -6.64 4.87
CA CYS A 69 -2.65 -5.52 3.94
C CYS A 69 -3.73 -5.71 2.90
N GLU A 70 -4.27 -4.62 2.39
CA GLU A 70 -5.15 -4.62 1.24
C GLU A 70 -4.35 -4.88 -0.04
N ARG A 71 -4.74 -5.91 -0.79
CA ARG A 71 -4.25 -6.20 -2.14
C ARG A 71 -5.37 -6.76 -3.00
N GLY A 72 -5.50 -6.26 -4.23
CA GLY A 72 -6.42 -6.80 -5.22
C GLY A 72 -7.90 -6.79 -4.78
N GLY A 73 -8.29 -5.86 -3.89
CA GLY A 73 -9.65 -5.75 -3.38
C GLY A 73 -9.98 -6.66 -2.18
N GLY A 74 -8.97 -7.28 -1.57
CA GLY A 74 -9.14 -8.08 -0.37
C GLY A 74 -7.98 -7.95 0.61
N LEU A 75 -8.16 -8.48 1.81
CA LEU A 75 -7.12 -8.53 2.84
C LEU A 75 -6.23 -9.76 2.63
N VAL A 76 -4.92 -9.56 2.76
CA VAL A 76 -3.92 -10.62 2.69
C VAL A 76 -2.96 -10.55 3.88
N TYR A 77 -2.57 -11.69 4.41
CA TYR A 77 -1.42 -11.81 5.30
C TYR A 77 -0.14 -11.80 4.46
N MET A 78 0.76 -10.87 4.75
CA MET A 78 2.14 -10.86 4.25
C MET A 78 3.04 -11.40 5.35
N LEU A 79 3.50 -12.63 5.19
CA LEU A 79 4.32 -13.36 6.15
C LEU A 79 5.78 -13.29 5.69
N GLN A 80 6.66 -12.77 6.52
CA GLN A 80 8.11 -12.93 6.35
C GLN A 80 8.52 -14.22 7.05
N VAL A 81 8.97 -15.21 6.29
CA VAL A 81 9.45 -16.49 6.81
C VAL A 81 10.95 -16.64 6.57
N TYR A 82 11.65 -17.29 7.49
CA TYR A 82 13.06 -17.63 7.32
C TYR A 82 13.20 -19.11 6.98
N GLU A 83 13.69 -19.41 5.79
CA GLU A 83 13.82 -20.77 5.27
C GLU A 83 15.12 -20.91 4.47
N GLY A 84 15.92 -21.93 4.78
CA GLY A 84 17.13 -22.23 4.02
C GLY A 84 18.22 -21.16 4.09
N GLY A 85 18.20 -20.29 5.10
CA GLY A 85 19.17 -19.21 5.26
C GLY A 85 18.72 -17.85 4.73
N GLU A 86 17.53 -17.78 4.10
CA GLU A 86 17.02 -16.57 3.46
C GLU A 86 15.63 -16.20 3.99
N ALA A 87 15.31 -14.90 3.96
CA ALA A 87 13.98 -14.40 4.26
C ALA A 87 13.12 -14.39 2.98
N LYS A 88 11.97 -15.05 3.03
CA LYS A 88 10.99 -15.11 1.94
C LYS A 88 9.68 -14.44 2.38
N THR A 89 8.97 -13.85 1.42
CA THR A 89 7.62 -13.31 1.64
C THR A 89 6.59 -14.28 1.10
N ILE A 90 5.71 -14.77 1.96
CA ILE A 90 4.52 -15.54 1.58
C ILE A 90 3.31 -14.63 1.73
N VAL A 91 2.43 -14.66 0.73
CA VAL A 91 1.17 -13.91 0.75
C VAL A 91 0.04 -14.92 0.78
N LEU A 92 -0.87 -14.79 1.75
CA LEU A 92 -2.05 -15.64 1.90
C LEU A 92 -3.30 -14.77 2.00
N ASN A 93 -4.38 -15.17 1.36
CA ASN A 93 -5.71 -14.57 1.54
C ASN A 93 -6.12 -14.63 3.01
N ALA A 94 -6.52 -13.49 3.57
CA ALA A 94 -6.79 -13.39 5.00
C ALA A 94 -8.11 -14.06 5.43
N ALA A 95 -9.05 -14.30 4.50
CA ALA A 95 -10.32 -14.96 4.80
C ALA A 95 -10.25 -16.49 4.68
N THR A 96 -9.35 -17.03 3.85
CA THR A 96 -9.29 -18.47 3.53
C THR A 96 -7.96 -19.13 3.90
N GLY A 97 -6.86 -18.36 4.01
CA GLY A 97 -5.51 -18.87 4.17
C GLY A 97 -4.90 -19.47 2.89
N SER A 98 -5.56 -19.33 1.73
CA SER A 98 -5.02 -19.78 0.44
C SER A 98 -3.99 -18.80 -0.12
N PRO A 99 -3.01 -19.25 -0.93
CA PRO A 99 -2.10 -18.36 -1.65
C PRO A 99 -2.80 -17.43 -2.65
#